data_AF-A0A5F7ZFA8-F1
#
_entry.id   AF-A0A5F7ZFA8-F1
#
_cell.length_a   1.000
_cell.length_b   1.000
_cell.length_c   1.000
_cell.angle_alpha   90.00
_cell.angle_beta   90.00
_cell.angle_gamma   90.00
#
_symmetry.space_group_name_H-M   'P 1'
#
loop_
_entity.id
_entity.type
_entity.pdbx_description
1 polymer ?
#
loop_
_entity_poly.entity_id
_entity_poly.type
_entity_poly.pdbx_seq_one_letter_code
_entity_poly.pdbx_strand_id
1 'polypeptide(L)'
;MGTLPARRNIPPWVKVPEDLKDPEVFQVQTRLLKAMFGPDGSRIPYIEQVSKAMLELKALESSDLTEVVVYGSYLYKLRTKWMLQSMAEWHRQRQERGMLKLAEAMTALELGPWMK
;
A
#
# COMPACT_ATOMS: atom_id res chain seq x y z
N MET A 1 12.81 10.80 -16.81
CA MET A 1 13.17 11.83 -15.82
C MET A 1 12.67 11.33 -14.47
N GLY A 2 13.51 10.71 -13.66
CA GLY A 2 13.09 10.15 -12.37
C GLY A 2 12.75 11.27 -11.39
N THR A 3 11.52 11.27 -10.87
CA THR A 3 11.08 12.23 -9.85
C THR A 3 11.86 11.96 -8.56
N LEU A 4 12.62 12.95 -8.10
CA LEU A 4 13.31 12.88 -6.81
C LEU A 4 12.28 12.65 -5.69
N PRO A 5 12.61 11.85 -4.66
CA PRO A 5 11.71 11.62 -3.54
C PRO A 5 11.39 12.94 -2.84
N ALA A 6 10.11 13.19 -2.51
CA ALA A 6 9.74 14.35 -1.71
C ALA A 6 10.16 14.18 -0.24
N ARG A 7 10.38 12.93 0.17
CA ARG A 7 10.79 12.55 1.52
C ARG A 7 12.25 12.93 1.78
N ARG A 8 12.47 13.75 2.82
CA ARG A 8 13.80 14.21 3.25
C ARG A 8 14.58 13.20 4.09
N ASN A 9 13.90 12.25 4.72
CA ASN A 9 14.50 11.23 5.59
C ASN A 9 14.78 9.95 4.80
N ILE A 10 16.02 9.80 4.35
CA ILE A 10 16.49 8.63 3.60
C ILE A 10 17.04 7.59 4.58
N PRO A 11 16.54 6.35 4.57
CA PRO A 11 17.08 5.28 5.41
C PRO A 11 18.55 4.95 5.08
N PRO A 12 19.38 4.54 6.07
CA PRO A 12 20.83 4.35 5.89
C PRO A 12 21.21 3.19 4.95
N TRP A 13 20.26 2.30 4.62
CA TRP A 13 20.47 1.19 3.68
C TRP A 13 20.17 1.56 2.22
N VAL A 14 19.72 2.78 1.94
CA VAL A 14 19.46 3.27 0.58
C VAL A 14 20.65 4.09 0.10
N LYS A 15 21.25 3.69 -1.03
CA LYS A 15 22.41 4.39 -1.62
C LYS A 15 21.95 5.57 -2.47
N VAL A 16 22.45 6.76 -2.15
CA VAL A 16 22.17 7.98 -2.90
C VAL A 16 23.36 8.29 -3.81
N PRO A 17 23.15 8.58 -5.11
CA PRO A 17 21.87 8.70 -5.82
C PRO A 17 21.37 7.40 -6.49
N GLU A 18 22.14 6.32 -6.49
CA GLU A 18 21.89 5.13 -7.33
C GLU A 18 20.52 4.49 -7.07
N ASP A 19 20.18 4.26 -5.81
CA ASP A 19 18.95 3.55 -5.42
C ASP A 19 17.69 4.43 -5.50
N LEU A 20 17.88 5.75 -5.66
CA LEU A 20 16.79 6.70 -5.86
C LEU A 20 16.38 6.83 -7.33
N LYS A 21 17.20 6.32 -8.26
CA LYS A 21 16.89 6.33 -9.69
C LYS A 21 15.88 5.23 -10.01
N ASP A 22 14.94 5.58 -10.88
CA ASP A 22 13.93 4.68 -11.44
C ASP A 22 13.16 3.87 -10.37
N PRO A 23 12.41 4.53 -9.47
CA PRO A 23 11.63 3.83 -8.46
C PRO A 23 10.56 2.92 -9.06
N GLU A 24 10.19 1.89 -8.31
CA GLU A 24 9.02 1.08 -8.65
C GLU A 24 7.77 1.77 -8.11
N VAL A 25 6.79 1.94 -8.98
CA VAL A 25 5.51 2.58 -8.64
C VAL A 25 4.38 1.60 -8.89
N PHE A 26 3.42 1.56 -7.99
CA PHE A 26 2.15 0.86 -8.18
C PHE A 26 1.04 1.56 -7.40
N GLN A 27 -0.20 1.37 -7.84
CA GLN A 27 -1.37 1.99 -7.24
C GLN A 27 -2.08 1.01 -6.31
N VAL A 28 -2.56 1.52 -5.19
CA VAL A 28 -3.34 0.76 -4.19
C VAL A 28 -4.55 1.59 -3.80
N GLN A 29 -5.69 0.95 -3.55
CA GLN A 29 -6.86 1.63 -2.99
C GLN A 29 -6.53 2.24 -1.62
N THR A 30 -6.82 3.53 -1.45
CA THR A 30 -6.53 4.33 -0.26
C THR A 30 -7.13 3.70 1.00
N ARG A 31 -8.31 3.07 0.89
CA ARG A 31 -8.96 2.33 1.98
C ARG A 31 -8.13 1.16 2.52
N LEU A 32 -7.25 0.57 1.72
CA LEU A 32 -6.39 -0.56 2.12
C LEU A 32 -5.11 -0.10 2.82
N LEU A 33 -4.70 1.17 2.67
CA LEU A 33 -3.45 1.67 3.24
C LEU A 33 -3.41 1.54 4.74
N LYS A 34 -4.51 1.87 5.43
CA LYS A 34 -4.58 1.74 6.90
C LYS A 34 -4.39 0.30 7.35
N ALA A 35 -4.88 -0.67 6.58
CA ALA A 35 -4.72 -2.08 6.90
C ALA A 35 -3.29 -2.58 6.64
N MET A 36 -2.68 -2.11 5.54
CA MET A 36 -1.32 -2.47 5.15
C MET A 36 -0.25 -1.81 6.03
N PHE A 37 -0.33 -0.49 6.17
CA PHE A 37 0.68 0.36 6.77
C PHE A 37 0.33 0.85 8.18
N GLY A 38 -0.85 0.49 8.69
CA GLY A 38 -1.32 0.97 10.00
C GLY A 38 -1.89 2.40 9.94
N PRO A 39 -2.43 2.90 11.07
CA PRO A 39 -2.83 4.29 11.17
C PRO A 39 -1.63 5.20 10.90
N ASP A 40 -1.84 6.23 10.08
CA ASP A 40 -0.85 7.23 9.67
C ASP A 40 0.48 6.66 9.16
N GLY A 41 0.47 5.43 8.62
CA GLY A 41 1.68 4.78 8.12
C GLY A 41 2.64 4.31 9.22
N SER A 42 2.19 4.12 10.46
CA SER A 42 2.99 3.66 11.60
C SER A 42 3.83 2.38 11.36
N ARG A 43 3.42 1.50 10.45
CA ARG A 43 4.15 0.26 10.09
C ARG A 43 5.18 0.48 8.97
N ILE A 44 5.19 1.64 8.31
CA ILE A 44 6.12 1.95 7.21
C ILE A 44 7.58 1.78 7.66
N PRO A 45 8.06 2.35 8.79
CA PRO A 45 9.45 2.22 9.19
C PRO A 45 9.89 0.76 9.36
N TYR A 46 9.01 -0.08 9.92
CA TYR A 46 9.27 -1.51 10.08
C TYR A 46 9.36 -2.24 8.73
N ILE A 47 8.43 -1.97 7.81
CA ILE A 47 8.43 -2.55 6.47
C ILE A 47 9.70 -2.13 5.71
N GLU A 48 10.07 -0.86 5.77
CA GLU A 48 11.32 -0.34 5.18
C GLU A 48 12.55 -1.06 5.73
N GLN A 49 12.60 -1.29 7.04
CA GLN A 49 13.72 -1.95 7.69
C GLN A 49 13.88 -3.42 7.25
N VAL A 50 12.76 -4.16 7.18
CA VAL A 50 12.76 -5.58 6.78
C VAL A 50 13.03 -5.73 5.29
N SER A 51 12.46 -4.84 4.48
CA SER A 51 12.57 -4.90 3.02
C SER A 51 13.87 -4.30 2.47
N LYS A 52 14.58 -3.50 3.29
CA LYS A 52 15.75 -2.71 2.87
C LYS A 52 15.45 -1.77 1.70
N ALA A 53 14.21 -1.28 1.65
CA ALA A 53 13.72 -0.31 0.67
C ALA A 53 13.17 0.92 1.40
N MET A 54 13.07 2.05 0.70
CA MET A 54 12.37 3.24 1.16
C MET A 54 11.03 3.34 0.44
N LEU A 55 9.99 3.69 1.19
CA LEU A 55 8.63 3.84 0.73
C LEU A 55 8.20 5.30 0.79
N GLU A 56 7.47 5.72 -0.23
CA GLU A 56 6.79 7.02 -0.27
C GLU A 56 5.36 6.81 -0.76
N LEU A 57 4.40 7.41 -0.06
CA LEU A 57 2.98 7.35 -0.41
C LEU A 57 2.58 8.68 -1.02
N LYS A 58 2.00 8.64 -2.21
CA LYS A 58 1.47 9.81 -2.92
C LYS A 58 -0.02 9.62 -3.16
N ALA A 59 -0.83 10.32 -2.39
CA ALA A 59 -2.28 10.32 -2.59
C ALA A 59 -2.60 11.02 -3.91
N LEU A 60 -3.41 10.40 -4.75
CA LEU A 60 -3.87 11.01 -5.98
C LEU A 60 -5.15 11.79 -5.68
N GLU A 61 -5.09 13.13 -5.67
CA GLU A 61 -6.18 14.00 -5.17
C GLU A 61 -7.55 13.75 -5.83
N SER A 62 -7.56 13.21 -7.05
CA SER A 62 -8.78 12.95 -7.83
C SER A 62 -9.24 11.49 -7.82
N SER A 63 -8.58 10.58 -7.07
CA SER A 63 -8.88 9.15 -7.09
C SER A 63 -8.90 8.56 -5.69
N ASP A 64 -9.65 7.47 -5.52
CA ASP A 64 -9.56 6.62 -4.33
C ASP A 64 -8.27 5.79 -4.29
N LEU A 65 -7.34 5.99 -5.23
CA LEU A 65 -6.05 5.34 -5.32
C LEU A 65 -4.92 6.20 -4.72
N THR A 66 -3.96 5.52 -4.14
CA THR A 66 -2.70 6.09 -3.67
C THR A 66 -1.56 5.36 -4.37
N GLU A 67 -0.61 6.13 -4.88
CA GLU A 67 0.62 5.61 -5.45
C GLU A 67 1.60 5.28 -4.33
N VAL A 68 2.08 4.04 -4.35
CA VAL A 68 3.17 3.59 -3.50
C VAL A 68 4.43 3.58 -4.36
N VAL A 69 5.39 4.39 -3.95
CA VAL A 69 6.70 4.52 -4.60
C VAL A 69 7.73 3.80 -3.75
N VAL A 70 8.48 2.90 -4.39
CA VAL A 70 9.51 2.07 -3.75
C VAL A 70 10.88 2.42 -4.32
N TYR A 71 11.76 2.87 -3.45
CA TYR A 71 13.15 3.19 -3.73
C TYR A 71 14.05 2.14 -3.08
N GLY A 72 15.22 1.89 -3.66
CA GLY A 72 16.15 0.89 -3.15
C GLY A 72 16.91 0.19 -4.27
N SER A 73 17.89 -0.60 -3.87
CA SER A 73 18.63 -1.46 -4.78
C SER A 73 17.69 -2.43 -5.51
N TYR A 74 18.01 -2.71 -6.77
CA TYR A 74 17.16 -3.40 -7.76
C TYR A 74 16.39 -4.60 -7.19
N LEU A 75 17.09 -5.57 -6.58
CA LEU A 75 16.46 -6.79 -6.06
C LEU A 75 15.55 -6.52 -4.86
N TYR A 76 15.96 -5.65 -3.95
CA TYR A 76 15.16 -5.28 -2.77
C TYR A 76 13.91 -4.53 -3.17
N LYS A 77 14.03 -3.58 -4.10
CA LYS A 77 12.92 -2.81 -4.66
C LYS A 77 11.87 -3.71 -5.31
N LEU A 78 12.29 -4.62 -6.20
CA LEU A 78 11.37 -5.57 -6.84
C LEU A 78 10.69 -6.49 -5.83
N ARG A 79 11.45 -7.06 -4.88
CA ARG A 79 10.88 -7.91 -3.83
C ARG A 79 9.85 -7.17 -2.98
N THR A 80 10.14 -5.92 -2.64
CA THR A 80 9.25 -5.07 -1.84
C THR A 80 7.96 -4.79 -2.58
N LYS A 81 8.04 -4.46 -3.88
CA LYS A 81 6.87 -4.27 -4.74
C LYS A 81 5.98 -5.51 -4.72
N TRP A 82 6.54 -6.68 -4.99
CA TRP A 82 5.80 -7.95 -4.99
C TRP A 82 5.13 -8.22 -3.65
N MET A 83 5.87 -8.09 -2.55
CA MET A 83 5.36 -8.28 -1.20
C MET A 83 4.17 -7.36 -0.90
N LEU A 84 4.30 -6.07 -1.22
CA LEU A 84 3.25 -5.08 -0.97
C LEU A 84 2.02 -5.30 -1.85
N GLN A 85 2.20 -5.69 -3.12
CA GLN A 85 1.09 -6.04 -4.00
C GLN A 85 0.33 -7.27 -3.48
N SER A 86 1.04 -8.32 -3.03
CA SER A 86 0.40 -9.49 -2.41
C SER A 86 -0.34 -9.13 -1.12
N MET A 87 0.21 -8.25 -0.30
CA MET A 87 -0.48 -7.75 0.90
C MET A 87 -1.75 -6.97 0.55
N ALA A 88 -1.69 -6.08 -0.45
CA ALA A 88 -2.84 -5.30 -0.90
C ALA A 88 -3.96 -6.22 -1.38
N GLU A 89 -3.61 -7.22 -2.20
CA GLU A 89 -4.56 -8.19 -2.73
C GLU A 89 -5.18 -9.05 -1.63
N TRP A 90 -4.39 -9.51 -0.67
CA TRP A 90 -4.91 -10.24 0.49
C TRP A 90 -5.91 -9.42 1.30
N HIS A 91 -5.62 -8.14 1.55
CA HIS A 91 -6.54 -7.25 2.25
C HIS A 91 -7.82 -6.97 1.45
N ARG A 92 -7.71 -6.82 0.12
CA ARG A 92 -8.86 -6.66 -0.78
C ARG A 92 -9.80 -7.87 -0.69
N GLN A 93 -9.27 -9.08 -0.86
CA GLN A 93 -10.04 -10.32 -0.78
C GLN A 93 -10.67 -10.52 0.61
N ARG A 94 -9.95 -10.15 1.67
CA ARG A 94 -10.47 -10.25 3.03
C ARG A 94 -11.64 -9.29 3.28
N GLN A 95 -11.58 -8.07 2.75
CA GLN A 95 -12.68 -7.11 2.80
C GLN A 95 -13.89 -7.65 2.04
N GLU A 96 -13.69 -8.14 0.81
CA GLU A 96 -14.77 -8.71 -0.01
C GLU A 96 -15.45 -9.90 0.66
N ARG A 97 -14.67 -10.81 1.24
CA ARG A 97 -15.22 -11.95 2.01
C ARG A 97 -15.98 -11.49 3.25
N GLY A 98 -15.53 -10.43 3.93
CA GLY A 98 -16.25 -9.84 5.05
C GLY A 98 -17.60 -9.26 4.64
N MET A 99 -17.65 -8.56 3.51
CA MET A 99 -18.87 -7.99 2.94
C MET A 99 -19.87 -9.07 2.52
N LEU A 100 -19.40 -10.16 1.91
CA LEU A 100 -20.25 -11.30 1.55
C LEU A 100 -20.91 -11.92 2.79
N LYS A 101 -20.13 -12.16 3.84
CA LYS A 101 -20.67 -12.69 5.11
C LYS A 101 -21.67 -11.75 5.78
N LEU A 102 -21.43 -10.44 5.68
CA LEU A 102 -22.37 -9.44 6.18
C LEU A 102 -23.70 -9.51 5.39
N ALA A 103 -23.64 -9.57 4.07
CA ALA A 103 -24.82 -9.64 3.21
C ALA A 103 -25.62 -10.93 3.48
N GLU A 104 -24.95 -12.07 3.65
CA GLU A 104 -25.57 -13.34 4.04
C GLU A 104 -26.28 -13.22 5.39
N ALA A 105 -25.62 -12.64 6.40
CA ALA A 105 -26.22 -12.45 7.73
C ALA A 105 -27.42 -11.49 7.71
N MET A 106 -27.36 -10.40 6.93
CA MET A 106 -28.48 -9.48 6.77
C MET A 106 -29.68 -10.17 6.11
N THR A 107 -29.42 -11.00 5.09
CA THR A 107 -30.45 -11.80 4.41
C THR A 107 -31.09 -12.80 5.37
N ALA A 108 -30.28 -13.48 6.19
CA ALA A 108 -30.77 -14.44 7.19
C ALA A 108 -31.60 -13.80 8.31
N LEU A 109 -31.39 -12.51 8.60
CA LEU A 109 -32.15 -11.74 9.58
C LEU A 109 -33.42 -11.09 8.99
N GLU A 110 -33.76 -11.36 7.73
CA GLU A 110 -34.84 -10.69 6.96
C GLU A 110 -34.75 -9.16 6.97
N LEU A 111 -33.56 -8.62 7.29
CA LEU A 111 -33.24 -7.21 7.17
C LEU A 111 -32.88 -6.95 5.70
N GLY A 112 -33.90 -6.99 4.85
CA GLY A 112 -33.79 -6.60 3.44
C GLY A 112 -33.25 -5.17 3.30
N PRO A 113 -32.66 -4.83 2.14
CA PRO A 113 -32.11 -3.50 1.95
C PRO A 113 -33.24 -2.48 2.07
N TRP A 114 -33.13 -1.55 3.02
CA TRP A 114 -33.88 -0.31 3.00
C TRP A 114 -33.40 0.54 1.82
N MET A 115 -33.74 0.12 0.60
CA MET A 115 -33.75 0.99 -0.57
C MET A 115 -35.21 1.31 -0.85
N LYS A 116 -35.64 2.46 -0.32
CA LYS A 116 -36.78 3.22 -0.84
C LYS A 116 -36.23 4.37 -1.67
#